data_AF-A0A8D8UT65-F1
#
_entry.id   AF-A0A8D8UT65-F1
#
_cell.length_a   1.000
_cell.length_b   1.000
_cell.length_c   1.000
_cell.angle_alpha   90.00
_cell.angle_beta   90.00
_cell.angle_gamma   90.00
#
_symmetry.space_group_name_H-M   'P 1'
#
loop_
_entity.id
_entity.type
_entity.pdbx_description
1 polymer ?
#
loop_
_entity_poly.entity_id
_entity_poly.type
_entity_poly.pdbx_seq_one_letter_code
_entity_poly.pdbx_strand_id
1 'polypeptide(L)'
;MSKILATNPVFNEQNCNSKSASFNESTYCNWTWDGIYCWPPTRANTSVELPCPTGKGLDPSKVAFRRCSSNGTWLGKTATDYNHGWTNYTGCYTSSAHQLLMKLFNSSEEEGKRKIQIAENTRSIEIAGLCVSLFALLISIGIFCRFRSLRNNRTRIHKNLFFAMIIQVLVRLALYIDQAIISNSSRLANLPRFGIENT
;
A
#
# COMPACT_ATOMS: atom_id res chain seq x y z
N MET A 1 1.43 -15.39 32.71
CA MET A 1 0.75 -15.58 31.42
C MET A 1 -0.44 -14.63 31.40
N SER A 2 -0.26 -13.41 30.88
CA SER A 2 -1.33 -12.42 30.79
C SER A 2 -1.23 -11.75 29.42
N LYS A 3 -1.87 -12.35 28.42
CA LYS A 3 -2.07 -11.72 27.11
C LYS A 3 -3.07 -10.59 27.32
N ILE A 4 -2.60 -9.35 27.32
CA ILE A 4 -3.48 -8.18 27.20
C ILE A 4 -4.02 -8.24 25.76
N LEU A 5 -5.21 -8.81 25.60
CA LEU A 5 -5.99 -8.71 24.37
C LEU A 5 -6.42 -7.24 24.23
N ALA A 6 -5.61 -6.46 23.50
CA ALA A 6 -6.01 -5.15 23.04
C ALA A 6 -7.08 -5.32 21.95
N THR A 7 -8.34 -5.43 22.36
CA THR A 7 -9.50 -5.32 21.47
C THR A 7 -9.52 -3.91 20.89
N ASN A 8 -9.06 -3.77 19.63
CA ASN A 8 -9.11 -2.57 18.78
C ASN A 8 -10.28 -1.62 19.10
N PRO A 9 -10.07 -0.49 19.80
CA PRO A 9 -10.82 0.72 19.54
C PRO A 9 -9.94 1.56 18.61
N VAL A 10 -10.55 2.25 17.65
CA VAL A 10 -9.85 3.26 16.86
C VAL A 10 -9.37 4.35 17.84
N PHE A 11 -8.13 4.24 18.32
CA PHE A 11 -7.50 5.28 19.11
C PHE A 11 -7.03 6.35 18.14
N ASN A 12 -7.48 7.58 18.34
CA ASN A 12 -6.88 8.75 17.72
C ASN A 12 -5.77 9.27 18.64
N GLU A 13 -4.87 10.09 18.09
CA GLU A 13 -3.75 10.70 18.83
C GLU A 13 -4.20 11.39 20.12
N GLN A 14 -5.35 12.08 20.08
CA GLN A 14 -5.93 12.82 21.21
C GLN A 14 -6.32 11.92 22.39
N ASN A 15 -6.87 10.72 22.14
CA ASN A 15 -7.29 9.80 23.20
C ASN A 15 -6.14 8.89 23.70
N CYS A 16 -5.00 8.89 23.00
CA CYS A 16 -3.79 8.20 23.44
C CYS A 16 -3.04 9.02 24.49
N ASN A 17 -2.85 10.32 24.22
CA ASN A 17 -2.13 11.23 25.08
C ASN A 17 -2.92 11.62 26.35
N SER A 18 -4.25 11.42 26.36
CA SER A 18 -5.12 11.67 27.51
C SER A 18 -5.04 10.61 28.61
N LYS A 19 -4.41 9.45 28.32
CA LYS A 19 -4.22 8.39 29.31
C LYS A 19 -3.01 8.72 30.18
N SER A 20 -3.25 9.15 31.41
CA SER A 20 -2.19 9.15 32.43
C SER A 20 -2.11 7.77 33.08
N ALA A 21 -0.91 7.29 33.33
CA ALA A 21 -0.71 6.07 34.09
C ALA A 21 0.03 6.44 35.38
N SER A 22 -0.68 6.31 36.51
CA SER A 22 -0.11 6.51 37.84
C SER A 22 0.66 5.27 38.24
N PHE A 23 1.99 5.31 38.09
CA PHE A 23 2.87 4.24 38.55
C PHE A 23 3.67 4.71 39.76
N ASN A 24 3.44 4.07 40.92
CA ASN A 24 4.27 4.30 42.10
C ASN A 24 5.60 3.54 41.92
N GLU A 25 6.71 4.27 42.07
CA GLU A 25 8.09 3.78 42.26
C GLU A 25 8.85 3.12 41.10
N SER A 26 8.29 3.03 39.89
CA SER A 26 9.02 2.51 38.72
C SER A 26 9.04 3.49 37.55
N THR A 27 10.19 3.59 36.88
CA THR A 27 10.34 4.40 35.65
C THR A 27 9.68 3.68 34.48
N TYR A 28 8.86 4.39 33.70
CA TYR A 28 8.18 3.88 32.50
C TYR A 28 8.38 4.83 31.33
N CYS A 29 8.28 4.28 30.12
CA CYS A 29 7.98 5.05 28.94
C CYS A 29 6.47 5.35 28.90
N ASN A 30 6.12 6.59 28.58
CA ASN A 30 4.75 7.07 28.55
C ASN A 30 3.96 6.51 27.35
N TRP A 31 2.62 6.66 27.41
CA TRP A 31 1.76 6.43 26.25
C TRP A 31 2.27 7.24 25.05
N THR A 32 2.28 6.62 23.87
CA THR A 32 2.73 7.30 22.66
C THR A 32 1.98 6.78 21.44
N TRP A 33 1.49 7.72 20.65
CA TRP A 33 0.89 7.44 19.35
C TRP A 33 1.98 7.43 18.26
N ASP A 34 1.98 6.41 17.40
CA ASP A 34 2.93 6.30 16.28
C ASP A 34 2.27 6.41 14.90
N GLY A 35 1.01 6.86 14.84
CA GLY A 35 0.24 6.91 13.60
C GLY A 35 -0.58 5.65 13.32
N ILE A 36 -0.34 4.54 14.04
CA ILE A 36 -1.05 3.27 13.86
C ILE A 36 -1.61 2.77 15.20
N TYR A 37 -0.75 2.70 16.22
CA TYR A 37 -1.07 2.19 17.53
C TYR A 37 -0.87 3.26 18.60
N CYS A 38 -1.74 3.18 19.61
CA CYS A 38 -1.50 3.82 20.88
C CYS A 38 -0.70 2.85 21.76
N TRP A 39 0.61 3.09 21.88
CA TRP A 39 1.50 2.23 22.64
C TRP A 39 1.29 2.40 24.14
N PRO A 40 1.07 1.31 24.89
CA PRO A 40 0.86 1.39 26.32
C PRO A 40 2.16 1.67 27.07
N PRO A 41 2.06 2.21 28.30
CA PRO A 41 3.21 2.54 29.11
C PRO A 41 3.96 1.26 29.43
N THR A 42 5.27 1.32 29.24
CA THR A 42 6.13 0.15 29.27
C THR A 42 7.25 0.41 30.24
N ARG A 43 7.56 -0.58 31.09
CA ARG A 43 8.56 -0.41 32.15
C ARG A 43 9.92 -0.13 31.53
N ALA A 44 10.72 0.72 32.20
CA ALA A 44 12.09 0.98 31.80
C ALA A 44 12.88 -0.33 31.62
N ASN A 45 13.72 -0.36 30.57
CA ASN A 45 14.51 -1.53 30.17
C ASN A 45 13.70 -2.76 29.71
N THR A 46 12.44 -2.57 29.30
CA THR A 46 11.59 -3.64 28.73
C THR A 46 11.05 -3.27 27.35
N SER A 47 10.53 -4.26 26.61
CA SER A 47 9.87 -4.07 25.33
C SER A 47 8.40 -4.44 25.39
N VAL A 48 7.62 -3.82 24.52
CA VAL A 48 6.20 -4.09 24.32
C VAL A 48 5.96 -4.52 22.88
N GLU A 49 5.05 -5.48 22.70
CA GLU A 49 4.72 -6.07 21.41
C GLU A 49 3.22 -5.96 21.17
N LEU A 50 2.85 -5.62 19.94
CA LEU A 50 1.47 -5.60 19.46
C LEU A 50 1.39 -6.41 18.16
N PRO A 51 0.27 -7.12 17.90
CA PRO A 51 0.08 -7.81 16.63
C PRO A 51 0.16 -6.81 15.48
N CYS A 52 0.68 -7.24 14.33
CA CYS A 52 0.79 -6.38 13.15
C CYS A 52 -0.60 -5.96 12.65
N PRO A 53 -0.72 -4.74 12.08
CA PRO A 53 -2.00 -4.23 11.62
C PRO A 53 -2.50 -5.04 10.41
N THR A 54 -3.82 -5.16 10.31
CA THR A 54 -4.43 -5.84 9.17
C THR A 54 -4.39 -4.89 7.97
N GLY A 55 -3.65 -5.26 6.93
CA GLY A 55 -3.50 -4.47 5.71
C GLY A 55 -2.93 -5.30 4.56
N LYS A 56 -3.06 -4.81 3.32
CA LYS A 56 -2.52 -5.53 2.16
C LYS A 56 -0.98 -5.55 2.23
N GLY A 57 -0.40 -6.74 2.19
CA GLY A 57 1.05 -6.91 2.29
C GLY A 57 1.59 -6.98 3.72
N LEU A 58 0.70 -7.06 4.72
CA LEU A 58 1.05 -7.23 6.13
C LEU A 58 0.51 -8.58 6.65
N ASP A 59 1.24 -9.17 7.59
CA ASP A 59 0.90 -10.45 8.21
C ASP A 59 0.44 -10.24 9.67
N PRO A 60 -0.87 -10.31 9.97
CA PRO A 60 -1.40 -10.13 11.33
C PRO A 60 -0.95 -11.20 12.32
N SER A 61 -0.37 -12.32 11.86
CA SER A 61 0.21 -13.35 12.73
C SER A 61 1.56 -12.95 13.34
N LYS A 62 2.18 -11.88 12.82
CA LYS A 62 3.44 -11.32 13.29
C LYS A 62 3.19 -10.19 14.28
N VAL A 63 4.27 -9.68 14.87
CA VAL A 63 4.22 -8.61 15.87
C VAL A 63 5.14 -7.44 15.49
N ALA A 64 4.68 -6.23 15.79
CA ALA A 64 5.49 -5.03 15.86
C ALA A 64 5.90 -4.79 17.31
N PHE A 65 7.06 -4.17 17.53
CA PHE A 65 7.53 -3.93 18.89
C PHE A 65 8.23 -2.59 19.08
N ARG A 66 8.18 -2.09 20.32
CA ARG A 66 8.92 -0.93 20.81
C ARG A 66 9.74 -1.30 22.04
N ARG A 67 10.86 -0.60 22.25
CA ARG A 67 11.73 -0.81 23.41
C ARG A 67 11.85 0.47 24.24
N CYS A 68 11.72 0.31 25.55
CA CYS A 68 11.85 1.38 26.52
C CYS A 68 13.26 1.41 27.13
N SER A 69 13.88 2.59 27.15
CA SER A 69 15.19 2.82 27.76
C SER A 69 15.13 2.70 29.28
N SER A 70 16.29 2.58 29.93
CA SER A 70 16.41 2.65 31.40
C SER A 70 15.94 4.00 31.96
N ASN A 71 16.06 5.07 31.18
CA ASN A 71 15.71 6.43 31.58
C ASN A 71 14.21 6.75 31.40
N GLY A 72 13.38 5.79 31.00
CA GLY A 72 11.95 6.02 30.76
C GLY A 72 11.65 6.73 29.44
N THR A 73 12.60 6.72 28.50
CA THR A 73 12.42 7.27 27.15
C THR A 73 12.31 6.15 26.12
N TRP A 74 11.44 6.33 25.12
CA TRP A 74 11.35 5.38 24.02
C TRP A 74 12.65 5.41 23.20
N LEU A 75 13.15 4.22 22.86
CA LEU A 75 14.38 4.12 22.07
C LEU A 75 14.11 4.46 20.60
N GLY A 76 15.07 5.17 20.02
CA GLY A 76 15.15 5.45 18.59
C GLY A 76 15.57 4.28 17.73
N LYS A 77 15.52 4.50 16.42
CA LYS A 77 16.12 3.61 15.43
C LYS A 77 17.65 3.55 15.61
N THR A 78 18.24 4.69 15.93
CA THR A 78 19.65 4.85 16.25
C THR A 78 19.80 5.39 17.68
N ALA A 79 20.98 5.21 18.29
CA ALA A 79 21.24 5.60 19.67
C ALA A 79 21.19 7.12 19.93
N THR A 80 21.02 7.94 18.90
CA THR A 80 20.97 9.40 18.98
C THR A 80 19.57 9.97 18.72
N ASP A 81 18.63 9.15 18.27
CA ASP A 81 17.32 9.61 17.77
C ASP A 81 16.20 9.31 18.76
N TYR A 82 16.06 10.13 19.80
CA TYR A 82 15.08 9.89 20.87
C TYR A 82 13.72 10.57 20.61
N ASN A 83 13.56 11.27 19.49
CA ASN A 83 12.34 12.03 19.23
C ASN A 83 11.19 11.05 18.91
N HIS A 84 10.17 11.04 19.76
CA HIS A 84 8.94 10.23 19.62
C HIS A 84 9.07 8.69 19.65
N GLY A 85 10.29 8.17 19.71
CA GLY A 85 10.56 6.73 19.78
C GLY A 85 10.35 6.01 18.45
N TRP A 86 11.01 4.87 18.27
CA TRP A 86 10.94 4.09 17.04
C TRP A 86 10.22 2.75 17.23
N THR A 87 9.41 2.38 16.25
CA THR A 87 8.71 1.09 16.20
C THR A 87 9.32 0.18 15.14
N ASN A 88 9.61 -1.07 15.50
CA ASN A 88 10.05 -2.06 14.53
C ASN A 88 8.85 -2.75 13.87
N TYR A 89 8.58 -2.39 12.61
CA TYR A 89 7.58 -3.03 11.75
C TYR A 89 8.18 -4.00 10.72
N THR A 90 9.49 -4.22 10.72
CA THR A 90 10.16 -5.05 9.70
C THR A 90 9.58 -6.47 9.63
N GLY A 91 9.20 -7.03 10.79
CA GLY A 91 8.57 -8.35 10.89
C GLY A 91 7.13 -8.42 10.39
N CYS A 92 6.47 -7.29 10.13
CA CYS A 92 5.06 -7.25 9.73
C CYS A 92 4.84 -7.46 8.23
N TYR A 93 5.85 -7.29 7.39
CA TYR A 93 5.69 -7.45 5.95
C TYR A 93 5.61 -8.92 5.55
N THR A 94 4.69 -9.24 4.64
CA THR A 94 4.64 -10.56 4.01
C THR A 94 5.87 -10.78 3.13
N SER A 95 6.22 -12.04 2.84
CA SER A 95 7.40 -12.35 2.01
C SER A 95 7.35 -11.68 0.63
N SER A 96 6.17 -11.50 0.04
CA SER A 96 5.98 -10.79 -1.23
C SER A 96 6.17 -9.27 -1.10
N ALA A 97 5.65 -8.67 -0.03
CA ALA A 97 5.84 -7.24 0.25
C ALA A 97 7.30 -6.93 0.61
N HIS A 98 7.96 -7.77 1.39
CA HIS A 98 9.35 -7.62 1.77
C HIS A 98 10.30 -7.72 0.56
N GLN A 99 10.02 -8.61 -0.41
CA GLN A 99 10.79 -8.67 -1.65
C GLN A 99 10.62 -7.42 -2.51
N LEU A 100 9.40 -6.87 -2.59
CA LEU A 100 9.15 -5.61 -3.27
C LEU A 100 9.89 -4.45 -2.58
N LEU A 101 9.79 -4.37 -1.26
CA LEU A 101 10.48 -3.39 -0.42
C LEU A 101 11.99 -3.49 -0.62
N MET A 102 12.57 -4.68 -0.51
CA MET A 102 14.00 -4.88 -0.72
C MET A 102 14.44 -4.47 -2.13
N LYS A 103 13.66 -4.80 -3.17
CA LYS A 103 13.95 -4.36 -4.54
C LYS A 103 13.90 -2.85 -4.74
N LEU A 104 13.15 -2.13 -3.92
CA LEU A 104 13.02 -0.67 -3.96
C LEU A 104 14.07 0.05 -3.09
N PHE A 105 14.38 -0.50 -1.91
CA PHE A 105 15.27 0.12 -0.92
C PHE A 105 16.75 -0.31 -1.03
N ASN A 106 17.04 -1.47 -1.65
CA ASN A 106 18.41 -1.94 -1.89
C ASN A 106 18.99 -1.41 -3.21
N SER A 107 18.13 -0.89 -4.09
CA SER A 107 18.57 0.01 -5.15
C SER A 107 18.84 1.37 -4.52
N SER A 108 19.94 2.05 -4.86
CA SER A 108 20.20 3.39 -4.34
C SER A 108 18.96 4.27 -4.53
N GLU A 109 18.69 5.22 -3.64
CA GLU A 109 17.48 6.05 -3.64
C GLU A 109 17.16 6.66 -5.04
N GLU A 110 18.19 6.81 -5.88
CA GLU A 110 18.12 7.27 -7.27
C GLU A 110 17.68 6.21 -8.30
N GLU A 111 17.95 4.93 -8.09
CA GLU A 111 17.53 3.83 -8.98
C GLU A 111 16.10 3.33 -8.67
N GLY A 112 15.68 3.40 -7.40
CA GLY A 112 14.29 3.13 -6.99
C GLY A 112 13.28 4.08 -7.65
N LYS A 113 13.60 5.39 -7.66
CA LYS A 113 12.79 6.43 -8.34
C LYS A 113 12.65 6.15 -9.84
N ARG A 114 13.73 5.72 -10.51
CA ARG A 114 13.68 5.37 -11.95
C ARG A 114 12.79 4.18 -12.24
N LYS A 115 12.82 3.12 -11.42
CA LYS A 115 11.95 1.94 -11.63
C LYS A 115 10.48 2.23 -11.38
N ILE A 116 10.15 3.06 -10.38
CA ILE A 116 8.78 3.54 -10.12
C ILE A 116 8.29 4.42 -11.28
N GLN A 117 9.13 5.35 -11.75
CA GLN A 117 8.79 6.24 -12.86
C GLN A 117 8.64 5.51 -14.20
N ILE A 118 9.41 4.44 -14.43
CA ILE A 118 9.25 3.57 -15.60
C ILE A 118 7.90 2.84 -15.55
N ALA A 119 7.51 2.29 -14.40
CA ALA A 119 6.24 1.58 -14.25
C ALA A 119 5.02 2.49 -14.46
N GLU A 120 5.05 3.74 -13.96
CA GLU A 120 3.96 4.71 -14.15
C GLU A 120 3.88 5.23 -15.60
N ASN A 121 5.04 5.51 -16.23
CA ASN A 121 5.07 5.96 -17.62
C ASN A 121 4.60 4.86 -18.59
N THR A 122 4.98 3.61 -18.36
CA THR A 122 4.51 2.47 -19.17
C THR A 122 2.99 2.32 -19.11
N ARG A 123 2.38 2.50 -17.93
CA ARG A 123 0.93 2.43 -17.74
C ARG A 123 0.19 3.50 -18.54
N SER A 124 0.72 4.73 -18.57
CA SER A 124 0.11 5.85 -19.30
C SER A 124 0.17 5.66 -20.82
N ILE A 125 1.28 5.15 -21.34
CA ILE A 125 1.46 4.87 -22.77
C ILE A 125 0.53 3.75 -23.23
N GLU A 126 0.35 2.70 -22.42
CA GLU A 126 -0.57 1.60 -22.73
C GLU A 126 -2.02 2.10 -22.87
N ILE A 127 -2.48 2.94 -21.95
CA ILE A 127 -3.84 3.52 -21.99
C ILE A 127 -4.02 4.39 -23.24
N ALA A 128 -3.08 5.28 -23.52
CA ALA A 128 -3.13 6.14 -24.69
C ALA A 128 -3.20 5.32 -26.00
N GLY A 129 -2.38 4.26 -26.09
CA GLY A 129 -2.38 3.35 -27.25
C GLY A 129 -3.70 2.59 -27.42
N LEU A 130 -4.31 2.13 -26.32
CA LEU A 130 -5.61 1.45 -26.36
C LEU A 130 -6.73 2.40 -26.84
N CYS A 131 -6.75 3.65 -26.37
CA CYS A 131 -7.73 4.64 -26.80
C CYS A 131 -7.62 4.97 -28.31
N VAL A 132 -6.39 5.21 -28.80
CA VAL A 132 -6.15 5.51 -30.23
C VAL A 132 -6.54 4.32 -31.10
N SER A 133 -6.18 3.09 -30.68
CA SER A 133 -6.51 1.86 -31.41
C SER A 133 -8.02 1.64 -31.48
N LEU A 134 -8.74 1.85 -30.38
CA LEU A 134 -10.19 1.72 -30.33
C LEU A 134 -10.88 2.73 -31.26
N PHE A 135 -10.43 3.98 -31.25
CA PHE A 135 -10.98 5.03 -32.12
C PHE A 135 -10.79 4.71 -33.60
N ALA A 136 -9.58 4.27 -34.00
CA ALA A 136 -9.30 3.86 -35.37
C ALA A 136 -10.16 2.66 -35.82
N LEU A 137 -10.36 1.68 -34.93
CA LEU A 137 -11.21 0.51 -35.18
C LEU A 137 -12.69 0.90 -35.38
N LEU A 138 -13.21 1.82 -34.57
CA LEU A 138 -14.59 2.33 -34.68
C LEU A 138 -14.82 3.11 -35.99
N ILE A 139 -13.86 3.94 -36.41
CA ILE A 139 -13.94 4.63 -37.71
C ILE A 139 -13.92 3.62 -38.86
N SER A 140 -12.99 2.67 -38.82
CA SER A 140 -12.85 1.63 -39.84
C SER A 140 -14.13 0.81 -40.01
N ILE A 141 -14.70 0.32 -38.90
CA ILE A 141 -15.94 -0.46 -38.95
C ILE A 141 -17.13 0.39 -39.41
N GLY A 142 -17.19 1.66 -39.02
CA GLY A 142 -18.20 2.62 -39.46
C GLY A 142 -18.21 2.82 -40.98
N ILE A 143 -17.04 3.06 -41.58
CA ILE A 143 -16.88 3.21 -43.04
C ILE A 143 -17.33 1.92 -43.76
N PHE A 144 -16.84 0.76 -43.33
CA PHE A 144 -17.21 -0.52 -43.96
C PHE A 144 -18.68 -0.92 -43.76
N CYS A 145 -19.34 -0.42 -42.72
CA CYS A 145 -20.78 -0.63 -42.50
C CYS A 145 -21.63 0.35 -43.31
N ARG A 146 -21.19 1.61 -43.49
CA ARG A 146 -21.96 2.65 -44.19
C ARG A 146 -21.94 2.47 -45.70
N PHE A 147 -20.82 2.06 -46.28
CA PHE A 147 -20.71 1.80 -47.71
C PHE A 147 -21.16 0.37 -48.04
N ARG A 148 -22.46 0.23 -48.30
CA ARG A 148 -23.07 -1.04 -48.76
C ARG A 148 -22.40 -1.60 -50.02
N SER A 149 -21.80 -0.73 -50.84
CA SER A 149 -21.07 -1.06 -52.07
C SER A 149 -19.78 -1.87 -51.81
N LEU A 150 -19.12 -1.70 -50.66
CA LEU A 150 -17.87 -2.41 -50.33
C LEU A 150 -18.12 -3.80 -49.68
N ARG A 151 -19.38 -4.26 -49.58
CA ARG A 151 -19.77 -5.47 -48.84
C ARG A 151 -19.47 -6.77 -49.62
N ASN A 152 -18.19 -7.04 -49.87
CA ASN A 152 -17.70 -8.28 -50.47
C ASN A 152 -17.30 -9.33 -49.42
N ASN A 153 -17.12 -10.58 -49.84
CA ASN A 153 -16.70 -11.69 -48.95
C ASN A 153 -15.40 -11.35 -48.16
N ARG A 154 -14.46 -10.68 -48.83
CA ARG A 154 -13.22 -10.18 -48.22
C ARG A 154 -13.48 -9.24 -47.03
N THR A 155 -14.44 -8.32 -47.16
CA THR A 155 -14.77 -7.35 -46.10
C THR A 155 -15.52 -7.97 -44.91
N ARG A 156 -16.20 -9.11 -45.09
CA ARG A 156 -16.80 -9.85 -43.96
C ARG A 156 -15.74 -10.41 -43.03
N ILE A 157 -14.66 -10.96 -43.59
CA ILE A 157 -13.52 -11.48 -42.82
C ILE A 157 -12.86 -10.34 -42.02
N HIS A 158 -12.65 -9.19 -42.66
CA HIS A 158 -12.03 -8.02 -42.01
C HIS A 158 -12.91 -7.46 -40.88
N LYS A 159 -14.23 -7.43 -41.06
CA LYS A 159 -15.17 -7.05 -39.99
C LYS A 159 -15.10 -7.98 -38.79
N ASN A 160 -14.97 -9.29 -39.02
CA ASN A 160 -14.83 -10.26 -37.94
C ASN A 160 -13.53 -10.04 -37.15
N LEU A 161 -12.43 -9.74 -37.84
CA LEU A 161 -11.15 -9.41 -37.21
C LEU A 161 -11.23 -8.12 -36.38
N PHE A 162 -11.83 -7.05 -36.92
CA PHE A 162 -12.01 -5.80 -36.17
C PHE A 162 -12.91 -5.97 -34.96
N PHE A 163 -13.97 -6.76 -35.07
CA PHE A 163 -14.84 -7.08 -33.94
C PHE A 163 -14.08 -7.84 -32.84
N ALA A 164 -13.26 -8.84 -33.22
CA ALA A 164 -12.40 -9.55 -32.27
C ALA A 164 -11.40 -8.62 -31.57
N MET A 165 -10.76 -7.69 -32.30
CA MET A 165 -9.85 -6.71 -31.71
C MET A 165 -10.56 -5.71 -30.78
N ILE A 166 -11.81 -5.32 -31.08
CA ILE A 166 -12.62 -4.49 -30.17
C ILE A 166 -12.90 -5.24 -28.86
N ILE A 167 -13.33 -6.51 -28.92
CA ILE A 167 -13.57 -7.32 -27.72
C ILE A 167 -12.29 -7.43 -26.88
N GLN A 168 -11.14 -7.69 -27.52
CA GLN A 168 -9.86 -7.78 -26.83
C GLN A 168 -9.49 -6.48 -26.09
N VAL A 169 -9.70 -5.31 -26.70
CA VAL A 169 -9.45 -4.01 -26.07
C VAL A 169 -10.40 -3.77 -24.90
N LEU A 170 -11.68 -4.13 -25.04
CA LEU A 170 -12.68 -4.00 -23.96
C LEU A 170 -12.33 -4.90 -22.76
N VAL A 171 -11.91 -6.14 -22.99
CA VAL A 171 -11.47 -7.04 -21.91
C VAL A 171 -10.26 -6.47 -21.17
N ARG A 172 -9.25 -5.96 -21.90
CA ARG A 172 -8.09 -5.31 -21.27
C ARG A 172 -8.48 -4.07 -20.46
N LEU A 173 -9.38 -3.24 -21.00
CA LEU A 173 -9.87 -2.05 -20.30
C LEU A 173 -10.66 -2.43 -19.03
N ALA A 174 -11.49 -3.47 -19.09
CA ALA A 174 -12.23 -3.97 -17.93
C ALA A 174 -11.29 -4.48 -16.83
N LEU A 175 -10.29 -5.29 -17.18
CA LEU A 175 -9.26 -5.76 -16.23
C LEU A 175 -8.45 -4.60 -15.65
N TYR A 176 -8.13 -3.60 -16.47
CA TYR A 176 -7.43 -2.41 -16.01
C TYR A 176 -8.25 -1.60 -14.99
N ILE A 177 -9.53 -1.38 -15.28
CA ILE A 177 -10.45 -0.68 -14.38
C ILE A 177 -10.61 -1.49 -13.09
N ASP A 178 -10.78 -2.80 -13.18
CA ASP A 178 -10.87 -3.68 -12.01
C ASP A 178 -9.62 -3.57 -11.13
N GLN A 179 -8.42 -3.65 -11.72
CA GLN A 179 -7.16 -3.43 -11.00
C GLN A 179 -7.04 -2.02 -10.42
N ALA A 180 -7.51 -0.99 -11.13
CA ALA A 180 -7.51 0.39 -10.64
C ALA A 180 -8.48 0.58 -9.46
N ILE A 181 -9.66 -0.03 -9.51
CA ILE A 181 -10.64 -0.03 -8.43
C ILE A 181 -10.09 -0.78 -7.22
N ILE A 182 -9.51 -1.97 -7.41
CA ILE A 182 -8.90 -2.76 -6.33
C ILE A 182 -7.73 -2.01 -5.71
N SER A 183 -6.92 -1.32 -6.52
CA SER A 183 -5.81 -0.45 -6.08
C SER A 183 -6.34 0.74 -5.27
N ASN A 184 -7.34 1.46 -5.76
CA ASN A 184 -7.95 2.60 -5.08
C ASN A 184 -8.68 2.18 -3.81
N SER A 185 -9.41 1.07 -3.85
CA SER A 185 -10.05 0.45 -2.69
C SER A 185 -9.00 0.06 -1.65
N SER A 186 -7.84 -0.47 -2.05
CA SER A 186 -6.74 -0.62 -1.10
C SER A 186 -6.19 0.71 -0.60
N ARG A 187 -6.05 1.76 -1.41
CA ARG A 187 -5.61 3.06 -0.89
C ARG A 187 -6.61 3.64 0.12
N LEU A 188 -7.91 3.40 -0.09
CA LEU A 188 -9.00 3.82 0.80
C LEU A 188 -9.07 2.96 2.07
N ALA A 189 -8.87 1.66 1.95
CA ALA A 189 -8.82 0.71 3.07
C ALA A 189 -7.49 0.78 3.86
N ASN A 190 -6.41 1.29 3.25
CA ASN A 190 -5.12 1.54 3.88
C ASN A 190 -4.92 3.04 4.17
N LEU A 191 -5.97 3.78 4.54
CA LEU A 191 -5.80 5.12 5.08
C LEU A 191 -5.71 5.10 6.62
N PRO A 192 -4.55 4.73 7.21
CA PRO A 192 -3.92 5.53 8.24
C PRO A 192 -2.86 6.37 7.53
N ARG A 193 -3.26 7.59 7.17
CA ARG A 193 -2.35 8.62 6.70
C ARG A 193 -1.31 8.83 7.83
N PHE A 194 -0.02 8.69 7.52
CA PHE A 194 1.15 9.10 8.32
C PHE A 194 1.88 8.12 9.28
N GLY A 195 1.69 6.79 9.22
CA GLY A 195 2.20 5.91 10.30
C GLY A 195 3.33 4.90 10.02
N ILE A 196 3.65 4.54 8.76
CA ILE A 196 4.68 3.50 8.48
C ILE A 196 5.85 4.12 7.72
N GLU A 197 6.50 5.11 8.33
CA GLU A 197 7.83 5.54 7.87
C GLU A 197 8.88 4.67 8.55
N ASN A 198 9.50 3.78 7.77
CA ASN A 198 10.72 3.07 8.16
C ASN A 198 11.97 3.90 7.83
N THR A 199 11.88 5.23 7.89
CA THR A 199 13.02 6.11 7.58
C THR A 199 14.09 6.02 8.65
#